data_AF-A0A945DPL0-F1
#
_entry.id   AF-A0A945DPL0-F1
#
_cell.length_a   1.000
_cell.length_b   1.000
_cell.length_c   1.000
_cell.angle_alpha   90.00
_cell.angle_beta   90.00
_cell.angle_gamma   90.00
#
_symmetry.space_group_name_H-M   'P 1'
#
loop_
_entity.id
_entity.type
_entity.pdbx_description
1 polymer ?
#
loop_
_entity_poly.entity_id
_entity_poly.type
_entity_poly.pdbx_seq_one_letter_code
_entity_poly.pdbx_strand_id
1 'polypeptide(L)' 'MKYLHTMVRVNDIEASLDFYCDKLGLQENRRYENEQGRFTLVFLSAP' A
#
# COMPACT_ATOMS: atom_id res chain seq x y z
N MET A 1 -6.51 23.39 -1.35
CA MET A 1 -5.84 22.21 -1.95
C MET A 1 -5.68 21.18 -0.83
N LYS A 2 -6.10 19.92 -1.02
CA LYS A 2 -6.01 18.86 0.00
C LYS A 2 -5.09 17.77 -0.49
N TYR A 3 -4.09 17.40 0.31
CA TYR A 3 -3.24 16.24 0.02
C TYR A 3 -4.02 14.97 0.33
N LEU A 4 -4.05 14.04 -0.62
CA LEU A 4 -4.85 12.81 -0.51
C LEU A 4 -4.02 11.61 -0.08
N HIS A 5 -2.86 11.40 -0.71
CA HIS A 5 -1.97 10.27 -0.42
C HIS A 5 -0.55 10.55 -0.93
N THR A 6 0.41 9.81 -0.37
CA THR A 6 1.78 9.71 -0.89
C THR A 6 1.98 8.31 -1.45
N MET A 7 2.53 8.20 -2.66
CA MET A 7 2.77 6.91 -3.31
C MET A 7 4.25 6.54 -3.24
N VAL A 8 4.51 5.30 -2.82
CA VAL A 8 5.84 4.70 -2.78
C VAL A 8 5.80 3.42 -3.62
N ARG A 9 6.75 3.26 -4.55
CA ARG A 9 6.91 2.02 -5.32
C ARG A 9 7.77 1.04 -4.53
N VAL A 10 7.34 -0.22 -4.51
CA VAL A 10 8.02 -1.31 -3.82
C VAL A 10 8.19 -2.49 -4.76
N ASN A 11 9.21 -3.31 -4.52
CA ASN A 11 9.49 -4.50 -5.33
C ASN A 11 8.83 -5.77 -4.75
N ASP A 12 8.58 -5.79 -3.44
CA ASP A 12 7.97 -6.91 -2.72
C ASP A 12 6.83 -6.37 -1.84
N ILE A 13 5.61 -6.80 -2.13
CA ILE A 13 4.39 -6.35 -1.44
C ILE A 13 4.31 -6.95 -0.05
N GLU A 14 4.65 -8.22 0.12
CA GLU A 14 4.52 -8.92 1.40
C GLU A 14 5.51 -8.36 2.42
N ALA A 15 6.77 -8.17 2.01
CA ALA A 15 7.76 -7.54 2.87
C ALA A 15 7.38 -6.08 3.24
N SER A 16 6.71 -5.38 2.32
CA SER A 16 6.23 -4.02 2.59
C SER A 16 5.05 -4.02 3.57
N LEU A 17 4.14 -4.98 3.49
CA LEU A 17 2.99 -5.08 4.39
C LEU A 17 3.40 -5.47 5.81
N ASP A 18 4.35 -6.39 5.98
CA ASP A 18 4.94 -6.68 7.30
C ASP A 18 5.55 -5.40 7.91
N PHE A 19 6.26 -4.61 7.11
CA PHE A 19 6.81 -3.34 7.59
C PHE A 19 5.73 -2.30 7.94
N TYR A 20 4.84 -1.99 7.00
CA TYR A 20 3.89 -0.90 7.16
C TYR A 20 2.73 -1.25 8.10
N CYS A 21 2.24 -2.50 8.07
CA CYS A 21 1.11 -2.92 8.86
C CYS A 21 1.55 -3.50 10.21
N ASP A 22 2.41 -4.52 10.23
CA ASP A 22 2.73 -5.23 11.48
C ASP A 22 3.71 -4.43 12.37
N LYS A 23 4.73 -3.83 11.76
CA LYS A 23 5.78 -3.10 12.51
C LYS A 23 5.44 -1.63 12.74
N LEU A 24 4.84 -0.96 11.75
CA LEU A 24 4.49 0.46 11.83
C LEU A 24 3.03 0.70 12.26
N GLY A 25 2.17 -0.32 12.19
CA GLY A 25 0.80 -0.25 12.70
C GLY A 25 -0.22 0.38 11.74
N LEU A 26 0.09 0.53 10.45
CA LEU A 26 -0.91 0.95 9.46
C LEU A 26 -1.90 -0.18 9.15
N GLN A 27 -3.02 0.17 8.52
CA GLN A 27 -4.03 -0.79 8.09
C GLN A 27 -4.28 -0.69 6.59
N GLU A 28 -4.44 -1.85 5.95
CA GLU A 28 -4.83 -1.92 4.55
C GLU A 28 -6.31 -1.59 4.38
N ASN A 29 -6.60 -0.53 3.64
CA ASN A 29 -7.97 -0.08 3.38
C ASN A 29 -8.50 -0.55 2.04
N ARG A 30 -7.60 -0.63 1.04
CA ARG A 30 -7.98 -0.95 -0.33
C ARG A 30 -6.80 -1.56 -1.07
N ARG A 31 -7.10 -2.61 -1.83
CA ARG A 31 -6.22 -3.19 -2.82
C ARG A 31 -6.84 -3.15 -4.20
N TYR A 32 -6.03 -2.91 -5.20
CA TYR A 32 -6.41 -2.99 -6.60
C TYR A 32 -5.33 -3.69 -7.39
N GLU A 33 -5.71 -4.75 -8.10
CA GLU A 33 -4.83 -5.56 -8.91
C GLU A 33 -5.21 -5.40 -10.37
N ASN A 34 -4.21 -5.22 -11.23
CA ASN A 34 -4.41 -5.14 -12.67
C ASN A 34 -3.41 -6.06 -13.38
N GLU A 35 -3.89 -7.23 -13.80
CA GLU A 35 -3.08 -8.22 -14.50
C GLU A 35 -2.57 -7.71 -15.86
N GLN A 36 -3.42 -7.01 -16.62
CA GLN A 36 -3.06 -6.48 -17.93
C GLN A 36 -1.94 -5.43 -17.82
N GLY A 37 -2.02 -4.56 -16.82
CA GLY A 37 -1.03 -3.54 -16.50
C GLY A 37 0.14 -4.07 -15.68
N ARG A 38 0.05 -5.31 -15.16
CA ARG A 38 1.05 -5.97 -14.32
C ARG A 38 1.46 -5.14 -13.10
N PHE A 39 0.48 -4.59 -12.39
CA PHE A 39 0.72 -3.85 -11.16
C PHE A 39 -0.34 -4.10 -10.10
N THR A 40 0.04 -3.85 -8.86
CA THR A 40 -0.85 -3.89 -7.69
C THR A 40 -0.70 -2.59 -6.91
N LEU A 41 -1.82 -1.99 -6.53
CA LEU A 41 -1.88 -0.83 -5.64
C LEU A 41 -2.45 -1.26 -4.30
N VAL A 42 -1.78 -0.88 -3.22
CA VAL A 42 -2.24 -1.09 -1.86
C VAL A 42 -2.26 0.25 -1.13
N PHE A 43 -3.43 0.63 -0.62
CA PHE A 43 -3.63 1.88 0.11
C PHE A 43 -3.70 1.59 1.60
N LEU A 44 -2.79 2.23 2.35
CA LEU A 44 -2.67 2.10 3.79
C LEU A 44 -3.05 3.41 4.49
N SER A 45 -3.62 3.33 5.69
CA SER A 45 -3.78 4.50 6.57
C SER A 45 -3.43 4.16 8.02
N ALA A 46 -3.34 5.19 8.86
CA ALA A 46 -3.37 4.98 10.30
C ALA A 46 -4.70 4.30 10.73
N PRO A 47 -4.69 3.56 11.86
CA PRO A 47 -5.88 2.94 12.46
C PRO A 47 -7.02 3.90 12.74
#